data_AF-A0A842TB02-F1
#
_entry.id   AF-A0A842TB02-F1
#
_cell.length_a   1.000
_cell.length_b   1.000
_cell.length_c   1.000
_cell.angle_alpha   90.00
_cell.angle_beta   90.00
_cell.angle_gamma   90.00
#
_symmetry.space_group_name_H-M   'P 1'
#
loop_
_entity.id
_entity.type
_entity.pdbx_description
1 polymer ?
#
loop_
_entity_poly.entity_id
_entity_poly.type
_entity_poly.pdbx_seq_one_letter_code
_entity_poly.pdbx_strand_id
1 'polypeptide(L)'
;MNRSEQIDILRAFAIIHVLFVHIFNGSFESVNIFIKSVFSFSFQIVSCGVSLFIFISGYTLSLKYWKGFSISEFYKKRFKNVVIPYLFLQ
;
A
#
# COMPACT_ATOMS: atom_id res chain seq x y z
N MET A 1 -8.27 -20.56 -6.65
CA MET A 1 -6.82 -20.31 -6.51
C MET A 1 -6.59 -19.89 -5.07
N ASN A 2 -5.89 -20.73 -4.30
CA ASN A 2 -5.66 -20.50 -2.88
C ASN A 2 -4.87 -19.20 -2.68
N ARG A 3 -5.21 -18.45 -1.63
CA ARG A 3 -4.51 -17.22 -1.27
C ARG A 3 -3.07 -17.61 -0.89
N SER A 4 -2.09 -17.14 -1.65
CA SER A 4 -0.68 -17.45 -1.38
C SER A 4 -0.19 -16.60 -0.20
N GLU A 5 0.09 -17.25 0.92
CA GLU A 5 0.56 -16.59 2.15
C GLU A 5 1.78 -15.69 1.89
N GLN A 6 2.65 -16.07 0.95
CA GLN A 6 3.79 -15.29 0.51
C GLN A 6 3.41 -13.90 -0.03
N ILE A 7 2.32 -13.81 -0.80
CA ILE A 7 1.85 -12.52 -1.34
C ILE A 7 1.26 -11.67 -0.21
N ASP A 8 0.55 -12.29 0.74
CA ASP A 8 0.00 -11.59 1.89
C ASP A 8 1.12 -11.02 2.79
N ILE A 9 2.21 -11.78 3.03
CA ILE A 9 3.40 -11.31 3.74
C ILE A 9 4.05 -10.13 2.99
N LEU A 10 4.20 -10.24 1.67
CA LEU A 10 4.79 -9.18 0.85
C LEU A 10 3.94 -7.89 0.89
N ARG A 11 2.61 -8.01 0.88
CA ARG A 11 1.70 -6.87 1.09
C ARG A 11 1.85 -6.26 2.47
N ALA A 12 1.94 -7.07 3.51
CA ALA A 12 2.12 -6.58 4.88
C ALA A 12 3.42 -5.77 4.98
N PHE A 13 4.51 -6.27 4.39
CA PHE A 13 5.78 -5.55 4.31
C PHE A 13 5.66 -4.21 3.58
N ALA A 14 4.97 -4.19 2.43
CA ALA A 14 4.73 -2.95 1.69
C ALA A 14 3.90 -1.93 2.49
N ILE A 15 2.87 -2.37 3.22
CA ILE A 15 2.05 -1.51 4.10
C ILE A 15 2.93 -0.89 5.20
N ILE A 16 3.82 -1.68 5.83
CA ILE A 16 4.74 -1.16 6.85
C ILE A 16 5.62 -0.05 6.28
N HIS A 17 6.20 -0.24 5.09
CA HIS A 17 6.97 0.83 4.44
C HIS A 17 6.13 2.10 4.19
N VAL A 18 4.88 1.98 3.74
CA VAL A 18 3.97 3.12 3.54
C VAL A 18 3.74 3.88 4.86
N LEU A 19 3.50 3.16 5.95
CA LEU A 19 3.32 3.75 7.27
C LEU A 19 4.59 4.48 7.74
N PHE A 20 5.76 3.87 7.56
CA PHE A 20 7.05 4.50 7.86
C PHE A 20 7.16 5.86 7.14
N VAL A 21 6.93 5.89 5.82
CA VAL A 21 7.01 7.14 5.05
C VAL A 21 6.09 8.21 5.62
N HIS A 22 4.86 7.88 6.02
CA HIS A 22 3.91 8.85 6.59
C HIS A 22 4.29 9.34 7.98
N ILE A 23 4.86 8.48 8.83
CA ILE A 23 5.34 8.85 10.17
C ILE A 23 6.56 9.78 10.06
N PHE A 24 7.45 9.51 9.10
CA PHE A 24 8.72 10.22 8.97
C PHE A 24 8.64 11.56 8.25
N ASN A 25 7.62 11.78 7.41
CA ASN A 25 7.51 12.99 6.58
C ASN A 25 7.29 14.31 7.36
N GLY A 26 7.10 14.28 8.69
CA GLY A 26 6.74 15.46 9.48
C GLY A 26 7.59 15.77 10.72
N SER A 27 8.64 15.01 11.04
CA SER A 27 9.11 14.92 12.45
C SER A 27 10.54 15.36 12.75
N PHE A 28 11.30 15.98 11.81
CA PHE A 28 12.77 16.08 11.99
C PHE A 28 13.43 17.42 11.62
N GLU A 29 12.82 18.55 11.94
CA GLU A 29 13.48 19.87 11.72
C GLU A 29 14.66 20.15 12.69
N SER A 30 14.72 19.50 13.85
CA SER A 30 15.65 19.87 14.94
C SER A 30 16.70 18.81 15.33
N VAL A 31 17.14 17.96 14.38
CA VAL A 31 18.14 16.90 14.63
C VAL A 31 19.52 17.23 14.05
N ASN A 32 20.57 16.73 14.72
CA ASN A 32 21.97 16.84 14.30
C ASN A 32 22.17 16.34 12.85
N ILE A 33 23.03 17.02 12.08
CA ILE A 33 23.37 16.74 10.67
C ILE A 33 23.74 15.27 10.41
N PHE A 34 24.49 14.62 11.31
CA PHE A 34 24.85 13.21 11.12
C PHE A 34 23.62 12.30 11.20
N ILE A 35 22.75 12.55 12.19
CA ILE A 35 21.49 11.83 12.38
C ILE A 35 20.59 12.06 11.18
N LYS A 36 20.48 13.30 10.71
CA LYS A 36 19.70 13.67 9.52
C LYS A 36 20.16 12.91 8.26
N SER A 37 21.47 12.73 8.08
CA SER A 37 22.00 12.01 6.92
C SER A 37 21.65 10.52 6.92
N VAL A 38 21.81 9.85 8.06
CA VAL A 38 21.41 8.44 8.22
C VAL A 38 19.90 8.30 8.00
N PHE A 39 19.14 9.25 8.53
CA PHE A 39 17.68 9.26 8.42
C PHE A 39 17.20 9.41 6.98
N SER A 40 17.76 10.37 6.23
CA SER A 40 17.43 10.59 4.82
C SER A 40 17.71 9.35 3.97
N PHE A 41 18.81 8.66 4.24
CA PHE A 41 19.14 7.41 3.56
C PHE A 41 18.11 6.31 3.86
N SER A 42 17.76 6.12 5.14
CA SER A 42 16.70 5.17 5.52
C SER A 42 15.35 5.53 4.90
N PHE A 43 14.99 6.81 4.88
CA PHE A 43 13.75 7.31 4.26
C PHE A 43 13.69 6.99 2.76
N GLN A 44 14.81 7.13 2.05
CA GLN A 44 14.90 6.84 0.62
C GLN A 44 14.74 5.34 0.30
N ILE A 45 15.06 4.45 1.24
CA ILE A 45 14.79 3.01 1.11
C ILE A 45 13.30 2.73 1.29
N VAL A 46 12.66 3.34 2.29
CA VAL A 46 11.23 3.12 2.57
C VAL A 46 10.29 3.86 1.62
N SER A 47 10.76 4.92 0.93
CA SER A 47 9.94 5.72 0.01
C SER A 47 9.34 4.91 -1.15
N CYS A 48 9.95 3.79 -1.50
CA CYS A 48 9.43 2.85 -2.50
C CYS A 48 8.20 2.04 -2.03
N GLY A 49 7.78 2.18 -0.76
CA GLY A 49 6.66 1.42 -0.16
C GLY A 49 5.35 1.55 -0.93
N VAL A 50 5.00 2.76 -1.38
CA VAL A 50 3.76 3.01 -2.12
C VAL A 50 3.77 2.28 -3.47
N SER A 51 4.88 2.35 -4.21
CA SER A 51 5.04 1.67 -5.49
C SER A 51 4.95 0.15 -5.33
N LEU A 52 5.61 -0.41 -4.31
CA LEU A 52 5.51 -1.83 -3.98
C LEU A 52 4.07 -2.23 -3.63
N PHE A 53 3.39 -1.44 -2.80
CA PHE A 53 2.02 -1.71 -2.39
C PHE A 53 1.05 -1.74 -3.58
N ILE A 54 1.16 -0.77 -4.50
CA ILE A 54 0.36 -0.71 -5.72
C ILE A 54 0.65 -1.93 -6.60
N PHE A 55 1.93 -2.25 -6.81
CA PHE A 55 2.34 -3.37 -7.65
C PHE A 55 1.81 -4.71 -7.14
N ILE A 56 2.03 -5.03 -5.86
CA ILE A 56 1.59 -6.30 -5.27
C ILE A 56 0.06 -6.39 -5.29
N SER A 57 -0.63 -5.28 -5.00
CA SER A 57 -2.10 -5.24 -5.05
C SER A 57 -2.63 -5.50 -6.46
N GLY A 58 -2.04 -4.86 -7.47
CA GLY A 58 -2.36 -5.06 -8.87
C GLY A 58 -2.06 -6.49 -9.34
N TYR A 59 -0.93 -7.06 -8.92
CA TYR A 59 -0.55 -8.43 -9.24
C TYR A 59 -1.51 -9.47 -8.67
N THR A 60 -1.92 -9.36 -7.41
CA THR A 60 -2.91 -10.31 -6.86
C THR A 60 -4.28 -10.12 -7.52
N LEU A 61 -4.61 -8.90 -7.95
CA LEU A 61 -5.84 -8.63 -8.65
C LEU A 61 -5.83 -9.29 -10.03
N SER A 62 -4.75 -9.13 -10.80
CA SER A 62 -4.61 -9.77 -12.10
C SER A 62 -4.67 -11.29 -11.97
N LEU A 63 -4.01 -11.88 -10.97
CA LEU A 63 -4.09 -13.29 -10.64
C LEU A 63 -5.52 -13.78 -10.38
N LYS A 64 -6.33 -13.00 -9.66
CA LYS A 64 -7.73 -13.35 -9.36
C LYS A 64 -8.66 -13.22 -10.56
N TYR A 65 -8.40 -12.25 -11.44
CA TYR A 65 -9.29 -11.89 -12.55
C TYR A 65 -8.74 -12.26 -13.94
N TRP A 66 -7.66 -13.05 -14.00
CA TRP A 66 -6.97 -13.45 -15.24
C TRP A 66 -7.89 -14.12 -16.28
N LYS A 67 -8.94 -14.84 -15.86
CA LYS A 67 -9.88 -15.55 -16.73
C LYS A 67 -11.31 -14.99 -16.63
N GLY A 68 -11.50 -13.75 -17.10
CA GLY A 68 -12.84 -13.15 -17.23
C GLY A 68 -13.06 -11.90 -16.37
N PHE A 69 -12.23 -10.88 -16.57
CA PHE A 69 -12.36 -9.62 -15.86
C PHE A 69 -13.52 -8.78 -16.45
N SER A 70 -14.63 -8.72 -15.73
CA SER A 70 -15.72 -7.78 -16.00
C SER A 70 -15.46 -6.46 -15.25
N ILE A 71 -15.02 -5.43 -15.96
CA ILE A 71 -14.75 -4.10 -15.38
C ILE A 71 -15.97 -3.56 -14.61
N SER A 72 -17.17 -3.82 -15.15
CA SER A 72 -18.45 -3.40 -14.58
C SER A 72 -18.73 -4.07 -13.24
N GLU A 73 -18.53 -5.39 -13.11
CA GLU A 73 -18.76 -6.05 -11.81
C GLU A 73 -17.69 -5.69 -10.79
N PHE A 74 -16.46 -5.43 -11.23
CA PHE A 74 -15.39 -4.96 -10.35
C PHE A 74 -15.76 -3.62 -9.70
N TYR A 75 -16.15 -2.62 -10.50
CA TYR A 75 -16.57 -1.32 -9.97
C TYR A 75 -17.89 -1.40 -9.20
N LYS A 76 -18.85 -2.23 -9.62
CA LYS A 76 -20.11 -2.43 -8.87
C LYS A 76 -19.87 -2.99 -7.46
N LYS A 77 -18.99 -4.00 -7.33
CA LYS A 77 -18.58 -4.54 -6.02
C LYS A 77 -17.83 -3.50 -5.20
N ARG A 78 -16.94 -2.72 -5.83
CA ARG A 78 -16.16 -1.70 -5.12
C ARG A 78 -17.02 -0.53 -4.65
N PHE A 79 -18.00 -0.08 -5.44
CA PHE A 79 -18.96 0.94 -5.05
C PHE A 79 -19.79 0.47 -3.85
N LYS A 80 -20.33 -0.75 -3.88
CA LYS A 80 -21.10 -1.31 -2.77
C LYS A 80 -20.28 -1.45 -1.48
N ASN A 81 -19.01 -1.85 -1.58
CA ASN A 81 -18.19 -2.16 -0.41
C ASN A 81 -17.33 -0.99 0.09
N VAL A 82 -17.14 0.05 -0.71
CA VAL A 82 -16.33 1.23 -0.32
C VAL A 82 -17.20 2.46 -0.20
N VAL A 83 -17.94 2.82 -1.26
CA VAL A 83 -18.67 4.09 -1.32
C VAL A 83 -19.89 4.08 -0.38
N ILE A 84 -20.67 2.99 -0.36
CA ILE A 84 -21.84 2.91 0.53
C ILE A 84 -21.41 3.03 2.00
N PRO A 85 -20.46 2.23 2.54
CA PRO A 85 -20.00 2.44 3.91
C PRO A 85 -19.51 3.85 4.16
N TYR A 86 -18.78 4.45 3.23
CA TYR A 86 -18.25 5.81 3.41
C TYR A 86 -19.35 6.89 3.49
N LEU A 87 -20.50 6.68 2.82
CA LEU A 87 -21.62 7.63 2.83
C LEU A 87 -22.56 7.47 4.03
N PHE A 88 -22.62 6.29 4.65
CA PHE A 88 -23.59 5.99 5.71
C PHE A 88 -22.97 5.67 7.08
N LEU A 89 -21.66 5.38 7.15
CA LEU A 89 -20.92 5.06 8.39
C LEU A 89 -19.86 6.11 8.75
N GLN A 90 -19.88 7.27 8.10
CA GLN A 90 -19.11 8.46 8.49
C GLN A 90 -20.00 9.40 9.30
#